data_AF-A0A6P0XRG2-F1
#
_entry.id   AF-A0A6P0XRG2-F1
#
_cell.length_a   1.000
_cell.length_b   1.000
_cell.length_c   1.000
_cell.angle_alpha   90.00
_cell.angle_beta   90.00
_cell.angle_gamma   90.00
#
_symmetry.space_group_name_H-M   'P 1'
#
loop_
_entity.id
_entity.type
_entity.pdbx_description
1 polymer ?
#
loop_
_entity_poly.entity_id
_entity_poly.type
_entity_poly.pdbx_seq_one_letter_code
_entity_poly.pdbx_strand_id
1 'polypeptide(L)'
;MTNCPTDTTNSSVNYTLEVAKQEYQYNYDHIPPAAMVNELPKREKPSKEWYLLLVKSIRLLFVNIVITNRGNQGNKGVRDDVIKYILEVIYKEIKSIKIGEDNKIIPFFFQLFLNQQLLLTQELLNQGIPGDFREIDELFVSILRENGLSILKDISKQALKVLKEGSPEGHATSLEDYQKLFSYKELFPETGGIPSIAYTFAEDEVFAYMRVAGYNPLMIQQVSSLDERFPVTETQYQEVMGNDDSLAAAGKEGRLYLADYKILEGALNGTHPKYQKYIYAPLALFAVPKGSDPNRKLRPVAIQCGQTPGADNP
;
A
#
# COMPACT_ATOMS: atom_id res chain seq x y z
N MET A 1 55.32 -36.58 18.24
CA MET A 1 54.16 -36.90 17.40
C MET A 1 53.00 -36.07 17.90
N THR A 2 52.74 -34.94 17.27
CA THR A 2 51.60 -34.06 17.56
C THR A 2 50.64 -34.19 16.39
N ASN A 3 49.49 -34.85 16.62
CA ASN A 3 48.42 -34.97 15.63
C ASN A 3 47.65 -33.65 15.55
N CYS A 4 47.62 -33.04 14.36
CA CYS A 4 46.70 -31.96 14.03
C CYS A 4 45.26 -32.48 13.99
N PRO A 5 44.27 -31.71 14.47
CA PRO A 5 42.86 -32.07 14.33
C PRO A 5 42.46 -32.00 12.84
N THR A 6 41.85 -33.07 12.34
CA THR A 6 41.37 -33.20 10.97
C THR A 6 40.14 -32.34 10.68
N ASP A 7 40.16 -31.81 9.45
CA ASP A 7 39.32 -30.84 8.73
C ASP A 7 37.82 -31.21 8.54
N THR A 8 37.13 -31.76 9.55
CA THR A 8 35.74 -32.24 9.43
C THR A 8 34.68 -31.13 9.45
N THR A 9 35.00 -29.93 9.95
CA THR A 9 34.08 -28.78 9.97
C THR A 9 33.95 -28.11 8.61
N ASN A 10 35.00 -28.11 7.77
CA ASN A 10 34.95 -27.50 6.45
C ASN A 10 34.11 -28.30 5.45
N SER A 11 34.12 -29.64 5.52
CA SER A 11 33.36 -30.48 4.59
C SER A 11 31.85 -30.39 4.79
N SER A 12 31.36 -30.27 6.03
CA SER A 12 29.92 -30.16 6.32
C SER A 12 29.36 -28.78 5.97
N VAL A 13 30.12 -27.71 6.20
CA VAL A 13 29.77 -26.35 5.80
C VAL A 13 29.69 -26.23 4.28
N ASN A 14 30.66 -26.79 3.55
CA ASN A 14 30.66 -26.79 2.09
C ASN A 14 29.46 -27.58 1.51
N TYR A 15 29.14 -28.75 2.08
CA TYR A 15 27.95 -29.51 1.68
C TYR A 15 26.65 -28.71 1.90
N THR A 16 26.53 -28.03 3.04
CA THR A 16 25.36 -27.22 3.38
C THR A 16 25.22 -26.01 2.43
N LEU A 17 26.33 -25.40 2.04
CA LEU A 17 26.35 -24.28 1.10
C LEU A 17 25.92 -24.71 -0.31
N GLU A 18 26.38 -25.87 -0.79
CA GLU A 18 25.99 -26.37 -2.12
C GLU A 18 24.48 -26.69 -2.19
N VAL A 19 23.90 -27.25 -1.13
CA VAL A 19 22.44 -27.44 -1.04
C VAL A 19 21.72 -26.09 -1.08
N ALA A 20 22.20 -25.09 -0.33
CA ALA A 20 21.60 -23.76 -0.34
C ALA A 20 21.66 -23.10 -1.73
N LYS A 21 22.79 -23.19 -2.45
CA LYS A 21 22.91 -22.65 -3.82
C LYS A 21 21.92 -23.28 -4.80
N GLN A 22 21.62 -24.56 -4.65
CA GLN A 22 20.64 -25.24 -5.49
C GLN A 22 19.21 -24.77 -5.20
N GLU A 23 18.92 -24.38 -3.97
CA GLU A 23 17.60 -23.96 -3.51
C GLU A 23 17.33 -22.46 -3.72
N TYR A 24 18.36 -21.60 -3.58
CA TYR A 24 18.26 -20.15 -3.83
C TYR A 24 18.92 -19.78 -5.16
N GLN A 25 18.25 -20.10 -6.25
CA GLN A 25 18.71 -19.72 -7.59
C GLN A 25 18.21 -18.32 -7.95
N TYR A 26 19.07 -17.51 -8.58
CA TYR A 26 18.66 -16.22 -9.12
C TYR A 26 17.86 -16.40 -10.41
N ASN A 27 16.82 -15.60 -10.56
CA ASN A 27 16.00 -15.46 -11.75
C ASN A 27 15.82 -13.97 -12.04
N TYR A 28 16.18 -13.56 -13.25
CA TYR A 28 16.11 -12.17 -13.71
C TYR A 28 14.90 -11.90 -14.63
N ASP A 29 14.11 -12.94 -14.93
CA ASP A 29 12.95 -12.90 -15.82
C ASP A 29 11.66 -12.57 -15.08
N HIS A 30 11.56 -12.85 -13.77
CA HIS A 30 10.38 -12.53 -12.96
C HIS A 30 10.08 -11.02 -12.92
N ILE A 31 11.11 -10.20 -12.72
CA ILE A 31 11.03 -8.73 -12.74
C ILE A 31 12.33 -8.19 -13.36
N PRO A 32 12.45 -8.12 -14.70
CA PRO A 32 13.69 -7.70 -15.33
C PRO A 32 14.05 -6.23 -15.04
N PRO A 33 15.33 -5.88 -14.76
CA PRO A 33 16.50 -6.74 -14.63
C PRO A 33 16.82 -7.10 -13.16
N ALA A 34 15.85 -7.02 -12.24
CA ALA A 34 16.08 -7.26 -10.82
C ALA A 34 16.37 -8.75 -10.56
N ALA A 35 17.38 -9.02 -9.73
CA ALA A 35 17.70 -10.36 -9.27
C ALA A 35 16.63 -10.83 -8.28
N MET A 36 15.79 -11.78 -8.68
CA MET A 36 14.78 -12.40 -7.84
C MET A 36 15.16 -13.83 -7.50
N VAL A 37 14.59 -14.41 -6.46
CA VAL A 37 14.67 -15.86 -6.23
C VAL A 37 13.81 -16.58 -7.28
N ASN A 38 14.31 -17.67 -7.84
CA ASN A 38 13.62 -18.43 -8.88
C ASN A 38 12.31 -19.05 -8.37
N GLU A 39 12.40 -19.75 -7.24
CA GLU A 39 11.24 -20.28 -6.51
C GLU A 39 11.47 -20.07 -5.01
N LEU A 40 10.43 -19.64 -4.28
CA LEU A 40 10.51 -19.43 -2.85
C LEU A 40 10.58 -20.80 -2.13
N PRO A 41 11.66 -21.10 -1.38
CA PRO A 41 11.76 -22.37 -0.69
C PRO A 41 10.68 -22.56 0.37
N LYS A 42 10.21 -23.80 0.58
CA LYS A 42 9.08 -24.08 1.50
C LYS A 42 9.31 -23.57 2.93
N ARG A 43 10.56 -23.58 3.40
CA ARG A 43 10.93 -23.11 4.73
C ARG A 43 10.89 -21.58 4.89
N GLU A 44 10.96 -20.83 3.78
CA GLU A 44 10.86 -19.37 3.74
C GLU A 44 9.40 -18.90 3.63
N LYS A 45 8.44 -19.83 3.59
CA LYS A 45 7.02 -19.46 3.60
C LYS A 45 6.69 -18.75 4.91
N PRO A 46 5.78 -17.75 4.89
CA PRO A 46 5.39 -17.04 6.09
C PRO A 46 4.86 -17.97 7.20
N SER A 47 5.05 -17.56 8.46
CA SER A 47 4.56 -18.32 9.62
C SER A 47 3.04 -18.23 9.74
N LYS A 48 2.45 -19.07 10.61
CA LYS A 48 1.00 -19.04 10.90
C LYS A 48 0.58 -17.69 11.47
N GLU A 49 1.40 -17.09 12.33
CA GLU A 49 1.17 -15.79 12.96
C GLU A 49 1.14 -14.68 11.91
N TRP A 50 2.03 -14.75 10.91
CA TRP A 50 2.02 -13.82 9.78
C TRP A 50 0.71 -13.94 8.98
N TYR A 51 0.26 -15.17 8.67
CA TYR A 51 -1.02 -15.37 7.98
C TYR A 51 -2.22 -14.87 8.79
N LEU A 52 -2.21 -15.00 10.11
CA LEU A 52 -3.25 -14.45 10.99
C LEU A 52 -3.31 -12.93 10.90
N LEU A 53 -2.18 -12.24 10.85
CA LEU A 53 -2.13 -10.79 10.66
C LEU A 53 -2.64 -10.40 9.27
N LEU A 54 -2.23 -11.12 8.23
CA LEU A 54 -2.69 -10.88 6.87
C LEU A 54 -4.22 -11.02 6.75
N VAL A 55 -4.80 -12.10 7.29
CA VAL A 55 -6.25 -12.32 7.22
C VAL A 55 -7.02 -11.22 7.91
N LYS A 56 -6.55 -10.75 9.08
CA LYS A 56 -7.15 -9.58 9.75
C LYS A 56 -7.13 -8.34 8.86
N SER A 57 -6.01 -8.03 8.21
CA SER A 57 -5.91 -6.89 7.29
C SER A 57 -6.80 -7.05 6.06
N ILE A 58 -6.81 -8.23 5.43
CA ILE A 58 -7.69 -8.52 4.28
C ILE A 58 -9.16 -8.36 4.68
N ARG A 59 -9.55 -8.86 5.86
CA ARG A 59 -10.91 -8.72 6.37
C ARG A 59 -11.30 -7.25 6.53
N LEU A 60 -10.47 -6.43 7.15
CA LEU A 60 -10.75 -4.99 7.31
C LEU A 60 -10.98 -4.31 5.95
N LEU A 61 -10.13 -4.58 4.96
CA LEU A 61 -10.27 -4.05 3.61
C LEU A 61 -11.53 -4.56 2.91
N PHE A 62 -11.81 -5.86 3.04
CA PHE A 62 -12.97 -6.49 2.44
C PHE A 62 -14.28 -5.90 2.98
N VAL A 63 -14.40 -5.79 4.30
CA VAL A 63 -15.58 -5.16 4.93
C VAL A 63 -15.73 -3.72 4.46
N ASN A 64 -14.64 -2.95 4.41
CA ASN A 64 -14.66 -1.60 3.87
C ASN A 64 -15.18 -1.54 2.43
N ILE A 65 -14.67 -2.41 1.55
CA ILE A 65 -15.12 -2.47 0.14
C ILE A 65 -16.62 -2.79 0.04
N VAL A 66 -17.12 -3.74 0.84
CA VAL A 66 -18.55 -4.07 0.84
C VAL A 66 -19.38 -2.86 1.25
N ILE A 67 -19.02 -2.17 2.34
CA ILE A 67 -19.75 -0.98 2.81
C ILE A 67 -19.65 0.16 1.79
N THR A 68 -18.45 0.47 1.27
CA THR A 68 -18.23 1.54 0.29
C THR A 68 -19.05 1.32 -0.97
N ASN A 69 -19.13 0.08 -1.47
CA ASN A 69 -19.76 -0.20 -2.76
C ASN A 69 -21.28 -0.40 -2.67
N ARG A 70 -21.79 -0.87 -1.52
CA ARG A 70 -23.20 -1.31 -1.40
C ARG A 70 -23.98 -0.57 -0.32
N GLY A 71 -23.31 0.31 0.42
CA GLY A 71 -23.81 0.92 1.64
C GLY A 71 -23.86 -0.07 2.80
N ASN A 72 -23.96 0.47 4.00
CA ASN A 72 -24.36 -0.31 5.18
C ASN A 72 -25.89 -0.51 5.10
N GLN A 73 -26.37 -1.73 4.89
CA GLN A 73 -27.81 -1.98 4.66
C GLN A 73 -28.63 -2.09 5.96
N GLY A 74 -28.06 -1.77 7.11
CA GLY A 74 -28.79 -1.33 8.29
C GLY A 74 -29.36 -2.41 9.24
N ASN A 75 -29.71 -1.92 10.44
CA ASN A 75 -30.28 -2.53 11.67
C ASN A 75 -29.62 -3.77 12.29
N LYS A 76 -29.02 -4.69 11.54
CA LYS A 76 -28.41 -5.92 12.10
C LYS A 76 -26.88 -5.94 12.17
N GLY A 77 -26.23 -4.93 11.58
CA GLY A 77 -24.79 -4.69 11.70
C GLY A 77 -23.96 -5.12 10.49
N VAL A 78 -22.75 -4.57 10.40
CA VAL A 78 -21.77 -4.74 9.30
C VAL A 78 -21.50 -6.19 8.91
N ARG A 79 -21.60 -7.11 9.88
CA ARG A 79 -21.38 -8.54 9.65
C ARG A 79 -22.44 -9.18 8.76
N ASP A 80 -23.69 -8.78 8.88
CA ASP A 80 -24.78 -9.33 8.07
C ASP A 80 -24.65 -8.89 6.60
N ASP A 81 -24.19 -7.66 6.37
CA ASP A 81 -23.89 -7.15 5.01
C ASP A 81 -22.78 -7.97 4.35
N VAL A 82 -21.74 -8.30 5.11
CA VAL A 82 -20.64 -9.16 4.66
C VAL A 82 -21.11 -10.58 4.35
N ILE A 83 -21.93 -11.17 5.21
CA ILE A 83 -22.45 -12.53 5.00
C ILE A 83 -23.38 -12.57 3.78
N LYS A 84 -24.27 -11.58 3.65
CA LYS A 84 -25.15 -11.42 2.49
C LYS A 84 -24.35 -11.32 1.19
N TYR A 85 -23.25 -10.55 1.20
CA TYR A 85 -22.34 -10.47 0.07
C TYR A 85 -21.73 -11.84 -0.28
N ILE A 86 -21.18 -12.56 0.70
CA ILE A 86 -20.55 -13.86 0.49
C ILE A 86 -21.56 -14.84 -0.14
N LEU A 87 -22.79 -14.87 0.39
CA LEU A 87 -23.88 -15.68 -0.15
C LEU A 87 -24.23 -15.31 -1.60
N GLU A 88 -24.24 -14.03 -1.94
CA GLU A 88 -24.51 -13.58 -3.31
C GLU A 88 -23.40 -13.99 -4.29
N VAL A 89 -22.13 -13.89 -3.89
CA VAL A 89 -21.00 -14.36 -4.69
C VAL A 89 -21.13 -15.86 -4.95
N ILE A 90 -21.36 -16.66 -3.90
CA ILE A 90 -21.52 -18.12 -4.01
C ILE A 90 -22.69 -18.45 -4.93
N TYR A 91 -23.85 -17.81 -4.76
CA TYR A 91 -25.03 -18.02 -5.60
C TYR A 91 -24.75 -17.71 -7.07
N LYS A 92 -24.11 -16.56 -7.36
CA LYS A 92 -23.74 -16.16 -8.73
C LYS A 92 -22.66 -17.07 -9.32
N GLU A 93 -21.72 -17.57 -8.52
CA GLU A 93 -20.71 -18.53 -8.96
C GLU A 93 -21.35 -19.87 -9.33
N ILE A 94 -22.17 -20.46 -8.45
CA ILE A 94 -22.90 -21.72 -8.70
C ILE A 94 -23.74 -21.62 -9.97
N LYS A 95 -24.46 -20.51 -10.15
CA LYS A 95 -25.28 -20.29 -11.35
C LYS A 95 -24.45 -20.10 -12.62
N SER A 96 -23.19 -19.69 -12.50
CA SER A 96 -22.30 -19.50 -13.65
C SER A 96 -21.58 -20.78 -14.09
N ILE A 97 -21.57 -21.82 -13.25
CA ILE A 97 -21.16 -23.18 -13.61
C ILE A 97 -22.21 -23.72 -14.60
N LYS A 98 -21.87 -23.70 -15.90
CA LYS A 98 -22.60 -24.49 -16.89
C LYS A 98 -22.42 -25.97 -16.52
N ILE A 99 -23.51 -26.72 -16.38
CA ILE A 99 -23.46 -28.18 -16.32
C ILE A 99 -22.98 -28.64 -17.71
N GLY A 100 -21.66 -28.81 -17.85
CA GLY A 100 -20.99 -29.17 -19.09
C GLY A 100 -19.53 -29.44 -18.80
N GLU A 101 -19.19 -30.73 -18.84
CA GLU A 101 -17.87 -31.38 -18.84
C GLU A 101 -16.67 -30.42 -18.76
N ASP A 102 -16.23 -30.12 -17.54
CA ASP A 102 -14.81 -29.91 -17.25
C ASP A 102 -14.62 -29.90 -15.72
N ASN A 103 -13.89 -30.89 -15.20
CA ASN A 103 -13.48 -30.99 -13.80
C ASN A 103 -12.47 -29.89 -13.45
N LYS A 104 -12.90 -28.62 -13.37
CA LYS A 104 -11.99 -27.51 -13.07
C LYS A 104 -12.48 -26.66 -11.90
N ILE A 105 -11.72 -26.80 -10.81
CA ILE A 105 -11.48 -25.84 -9.73
C ILE A 105 -12.74 -25.41 -8.98
N ILE A 106 -12.89 -25.93 -7.76
CA ILE A 106 -13.81 -25.40 -6.76
C ILE A 106 -13.38 -23.95 -6.44
N PRO A 107 -14.22 -22.92 -6.72
CA PRO A 107 -13.89 -21.54 -6.40
C PRO A 107 -13.59 -21.35 -4.90
N PHE A 108 -12.72 -20.41 -4.54
CA PHE A 108 -12.33 -20.15 -3.15
C PHE A 108 -13.52 -20.00 -2.18
N PHE A 109 -14.54 -19.24 -2.56
CA PHE A 109 -15.77 -19.08 -1.75
C PHE A 109 -16.62 -20.36 -1.70
N PHE A 110 -16.51 -21.22 -2.71
CA PHE A 110 -17.15 -22.54 -2.75
C PHE A 110 -16.40 -23.56 -1.89
N GLN A 111 -15.06 -23.49 -1.80
CA GLN A 111 -14.25 -24.28 -0.86
C GLN A 111 -14.57 -23.88 0.60
N LEU A 112 -14.72 -22.58 0.85
CA LEU A 112 -15.17 -22.02 2.14
C LEU A 112 -16.52 -22.61 2.57
N PHE A 113 -17.44 -22.79 1.61
CA PHE A 113 -18.76 -23.37 1.82
C PHE A 113 -18.72 -24.91 2.04
N LEU A 114 -17.93 -25.63 1.23
CA LEU A 114 -17.85 -27.10 1.26
C LEU A 114 -17.13 -27.66 2.48
N ASN A 115 -16.05 -27.01 2.94
CA ASN A 115 -15.16 -27.57 3.96
C ASN A 115 -15.73 -27.53 5.40
N GLN A 116 -16.90 -26.92 5.64
CA GLN A 116 -17.43 -26.78 7.01
C GLN A 116 -18.94 -27.00 7.21
N GLN A 117 -19.69 -27.57 6.26
CA GLN A 117 -21.16 -27.55 6.39
C GLN A 117 -21.66 -26.11 6.62
N LEU A 118 -21.18 -25.14 5.84
CA LEU A 118 -21.84 -23.84 5.77
C LEU A 118 -23.17 -23.96 4.99
N LEU A 119 -23.94 -25.02 5.24
CA LEU A 119 -25.39 -24.94 5.19
C LEU A 119 -25.77 -23.88 6.22
N LEU A 120 -25.72 -22.62 5.79
CA LEU A 120 -26.57 -21.58 6.33
C LEU A 120 -28.00 -22.05 6.03
N THR A 121 -28.47 -22.98 6.87
CA THR A 121 -29.86 -23.37 6.91
C THR A 121 -30.67 -22.10 7.10
N GLN A 122 -31.92 -22.07 6.64
CA GLN A 122 -32.84 -20.97 6.95
C GLN A 122 -32.90 -20.68 8.48
N GLU A 123 -32.48 -21.63 9.30
CA GLU A 123 -32.34 -21.55 10.74
C GLU A 123 -31.24 -20.59 11.23
N LEU A 124 -30.06 -20.52 10.57
CA LEU A 124 -29.00 -19.55 10.89
C LEU A 124 -29.37 -18.11 10.51
N LEU A 125 -30.15 -17.95 9.42
CA LEU A 125 -30.76 -16.67 9.04
C LEU A 125 -31.82 -16.20 10.07
N ASN A 126 -32.43 -17.14 10.79
CA ASN A 126 -33.51 -16.88 11.76
C ASN A 126 -33.02 -16.76 13.21
N GLN A 127 -31.98 -17.48 13.62
CA GLN A 127 -31.47 -17.49 15.02
C GLN A 127 -30.44 -16.40 15.32
N GLY A 128 -30.00 -15.66 14.29
CA GLY A 128 -28.91 -14.70 14.42
C GLY A 128 -27.56 -15.42 14.48
N ILE A 129 -26.58 -14.85 13.80
CA ILE A 129 -25.27 -15.47 13.60
C ILE A 129 -24.37 -15.00 14.77
N PRO A 130 -23.55 -15.85 15.44
CA PRO A 130 -22.75 -15.44 16.61
C PRO A 130 -21.79 -14.27 16.34
N GLY A 131 -21.82 -13.16 17.07
CA GLY A 131 -21.35 -11.83 16.61
C GLY A 131 -19.90 -11.60 16.14
N ASP A 132 -18.97 -12.56 16.15
CA ASP A 132 -17.58 -12.34 15.76
C ASP A 132 -17.16 -13.04 14.44
N PHE A 133 -16.02 -12.62 13.88
CA PHE A 133 -15.47 -13.11 12.62
C PHE A 133 -14.46 -14.27 12.79
N ARG A 134 -14.31 -14.85 13.99
CA ARG A 134 -13.20 -15.79 14.29
C ARG A 134 -13.24 -17.04 13.43
N GLU A 135 -14.41 -17.65 13.28
CA GLU A 135 -14.59 -18.87 12.47
C GLU A 135 -14.21 -18.64 11.00
N ILE A 136 -14.59 -17.48 10.46
CA ILE A 136 -14.23 -17.07 9.11
C ILE A 136 -12.71 -16.84 9.02
N ASP A 137 -12.12 -16.12 9.98
CA ASP A 137 -10.68 -15.85 10.00
C ASP A 137 -9.87 -17.16 10.06
N GLU A 138 -10.25 -18.14 10.90
CA GLU A 138 -9.58 -19.43 11.02
C GLU A 138 -9.64 -20.27 9.74
N LEU A 139 -10.79 -20.29 9.07
CA LEU A 139 -10.97 -20.97 7.81
C LEU A 139 -10.20 -20.29 6.67
N PHE A 140 -10.14 -18.96 6.65
CA PHE A 140 -9.30 -18.23 5.70
C PHE A 140 -7.81 -18.54 5.92
N VAL A 141 -7.36 -18.63 7.17
CA VAL A 141 -5.99 -19.00 7.51
C VAL A 141 -5.66 -20.41 7.03
N SER A 142 -6.54 -21.40 7.22
CA SER A 142 -6.26 -22.77 6.76
C SER A 142 -6.10 -22.83 5.24
N ILE A 143 -7.02 -22.19 4.50
CA ILE A 143 -6.98 -22.16 3.03
C ILE A 143 -5.71 -21.45 2.52
N LEU A 144 -5.34 -20.30 3.09
CA LEU A 144 -4.14 -19.55 2.69
C LEU A 144 -2.84 -20.29 3.03
N ARG A 145 -2.80 -21.06 4.12
CA ARG A 145 -1.62 -21.87 4.47
C ARG A 145 -1.41 -23.02 3.49
N GLU A 146 -2.49 -23.68 3.10
CA GLU A 146 -2.44 -24.82 2.18
C GLU A 146 -2.12 -24.38 0.76
N ASN A 147 -2.75 -23.29 0.31
CA ASN A 147 -2.74 -22.87 -1.10
C ASN A 147 -1.85 -21.64 -1.37
N GLY A 148 -1.31 -20.99 -0.34
CA GLY A 148 -0.58 -19.73 -0.49
C GLY A 148 -1.48 -18.56 -0.95
N LEU A 149 -0.86 -17.46 -1.40
CA LEU A 149 -1.58 -16.28 -1.91
C LEU A 149 -2.12 -16.46 -3.33
N SER A 150 -1.75 -17.54 -4.04
CA SER A 150 -2.26 -17.81 -5.39
C SER A 150 -3.78 -18.01 -5.40
N ILE A 151 -4.35 -18.51 -4.30
CA ILE A 151 -5.81 -18.65 -4.18
C ILE A 151 -6.54 -17.30 -4.30
N LEU A 152 -5.90 -16.18 -3.92
CA LEU A 152 -6.45 -14.83 -4.11
C LEU A 152 -6.39 -14.40 -5.58
N LYS A 153 -5.38 -14.87 -6.34
CA LYS A 153 -5.32 -14.68 -7.80
C LYS A 153 -6.38 -15.50 -8.51
N ASP A 154 -6.78 -16.62 -7.91
CA ASP A 154 -7.83 -17.53 -8.41
C ASP A 154 -9.24 -17.09 -8.01
N ILE A 155 -9.42 -15.95 -7.33
CA ILE A 155 -10.73 -15.33 -7.14
C ILE A 155 -11.36 -15.16 -8.53
N SER A 156 -12.51 -15.78 -8.74
CA SER A 156 -13.13 -15.82 -10.05
C SER A 156 -13.41 -14.39 -10.54
N LYS A 157 -13.31 -14.17 -11.86
CA LYS A 157 -13.73 -12.89 -12.47
C LYS A 157 -15.15 -12.50 -12.05
N GLN A 158 -16.00 -13.48 -11.78
CA GLN A 158 -17.35 -13.29 -11.32
C GLN A 158 -17.38 -12.73 -9.89
N ALA A 159 -16.65 -13.31 -8.94
CA ALA A 159 -16.53 -12.78 -7.59
C ALA A 159 -15.96 -11.36 -7.59
N LEU A 160 -14.91 -11.09 -8.38
CA LEU A 160 -14.38 -9.74 -8.55
C LEU A 160 -15.40 -8.76 -9.15
N LYS A 161 -16.22 -9.21 -10.11
CA LYS A 161 -17.30 -8.39 -10.67
C LYS A 161 -18.32 -8.02 -9.59
N VAL A 162 -18.77 -9.00 -8.82
CA VAL A 162 -19.73 -8.80 -7.73
C VAL A 162 -19.16 -7.91 -6.62
N LEU A 163 -17.85 -8.02 -6.32
CA LEU A 163 -17.15 -7.12 -5.41
C LEU A 163 -17.16 -5.67 -5.90
N LYS A 164 -16.94 -5.48 -7.22
CA LYS A 164 -16.88 -4.16 -7.85
C LYS A 164 -18.23 -3.54 -8.18
N GLU A 165 -19.33 -4.30 -8.09
CA GLU A 165 -20.68 -3.77 -8.29
C GLU A 165 -20.95 -2.63 -7.29
N GLY A 166 -21.21 -1.43 -7.80
CA GLY A 166 -21.44 -0.22 -6.98
C GLY A 166 -20.16 0.50 -6.53
N SER A 167 -18.98 0.06 -6.98
CA SER A 167 -17.74 0.80 -6.73
C SER A 167 -17.81 2.24 -7.21
N PRO A 168 -17.28 3.21 -6.44
CA PRO A 168 -17.05 4.57 -6.94
C PRO A 168 -16.14 4.52 -8.18
N GLU A 169 -16.59 5.10 -9.28
CA GLU A 169 -15.87 5.18 -10.56
C GLU A 169 -15.88 6.62 -11.08
N GLY A 170 -14.91 6.95 -11.94
CA GLY A 170 -14.78 8.26 -12.55
C GLY A 170 -13.95 9.25 -11.74
N HIS A 171 -14.14 10.55 -12.02
CA HIS A 171 -13.44 11.63 -11.35
C HIS A 171 -14.18 12.02 -10.07
N ALA A 172 -13.43 12.15 -8.97
CA ALA A 172 -13.96 12.73 -7.75
C ALA A 172 -14.42 14.17 -8.00
N THR A 173 -15.57 14.52 -7.44
CA THR A 173 -16.16 15.86 -7.55
C THR A 173 -15.87 16.72 -6.32
N SER A 174 -15.49 16.09 -5.20
CA SER A 174 -15.13 16.75 -3.96
C SER A 174 -14.23 15.87 -3.07
N LEU A 175 -13.72 16.42 -1.96
CA LEU A 175 -12.92 15.65 -0.99
C LEU A 175 -13.74 14.56 -0.30
N GLU A 176 -15.05 14.77 -0.14
CA GLU A 176 -15.98 13.79 0.42
C GLU A 176 -16.02 12.50 -0.40
N ASP A 177 -15.81 12.56 -1.73
CA ASP A 177 -15.75 11.36 -2.56
C ASP A 177 -14.54 10.46 -2.19
N TYR A 178 -13.40 11.06 -1.81
CA TYR A 178 -12.27 10.30 -1.31
C TYR A 178 -12.54 9.72 0.08
N GLN A 179 -13.24 10.46 0.96
CA GLN A 179 -13.59 9.97 2.30
C GLN A 179 -14.52 8.75 2.25
N LYS A 180 -15.42 8.65 1.26
CA LYS A 180 -16.29 7.47 1.05
C LYS A 180 -15.51 6.17 0.79
N LEU A 181 -14.28 6.26 0.30
CA LEU A 181 -13.40 5.10 0.13
C LEU A 181 -12.98 4.48 1.48
N PHE A 182 -13.23 5.17 2.59
CA PHE A 182 -12.89 4.80 3.95
C PHE A 182 -14.17 4.67 4.82
N SER A 183 -15.14 3.89 4.35
CA SER A 183 -16.45 3.76 4.99
C SER A 183 -16.47 2.88 6.25
N TYR A 184 -15.42 2.09 6.50
CA TYR A 184 -15.36 1.22 7.69
C TYR A 184 -14.51 1.84 8.80
N LYS A 185 -15.17 2.19 9.91
CA LYS A 185 -14.55 2.86 11.07
C LYS A 185 -13.36 2.11 11.66
N GLU A 186 -13.38 0.77 11.60
CA GLU A 186 -12.30 -0.07 12.13
C GLU A 186 -11.00 -0.02 11.29
N LEU A 187 -11.02 0.60 10.11
CA LEU A 187 -9.77 0.85 9.37
C LEU A 187 -8.84 1.80 10.15
N PHE A 188 -9.42 2.86 10.72
CA PHE A 188 -8.72 3.83 11.54
C PHE A 188 -9.64 4.21 12.72
N PRO A 189 -9.70 3.36 13.78
CA PRO A 189 -10.68 3.52 14.86
C PRO A 189 -10.63 4.89 15.54
N GLU A 190 -9.43 5.43 15.73
CA GLU A 190 -9.17 6.70 16.41
C GLU A 190 -9.74 7.92 15.67
N THR A 191 -9.93 7.79 14.36
CA THR A 191 -10.35 8.87 13.45
C THR A 191 -11.62 8.51 12.68
N GLY A 192 -12.37 7.52 13.16
CA GLY A 192 -13.65 7.13 12.58
C GLY A 192 -13.54 6.53 11.17
N GLY A 193 -12.41 5.92 10.84
CA GLY A 193 -12.16 5.24 9.56
C GLY A 193 -11.30 6.04 8.58
N ILE A 194 -11.03 7.31 8.81
CA ILE A 194 -10.28 8.17 7.88
C ILE A 194 -8.82 8.34 8.35
N PRO A 195 -7.79 8.18 7.51
CA PRO A 195 -6.41 8.41 7.92
C PRO A 195 -6.20 9.81 8.50
N SER A 196 -5.48 9.95 9.63
CA SER A 196 -5.31 11.24 10.33
C SER A 196 -4.74 12.36 9.44
N ILE A 197 -3.88 12.02 8.48
CA ILE A 197 -3.30 12.97 7.51
C ILE A 197 -4.37 13.68 6.67
N ALA A 198 -5.55 13.08 6.46
CA ALA A 198 -6.62 13.67 5.66
C ALA A 198 -7.17 14.97 6.27
N TYR A 199 -6.94 15.23 7.56
CA TYR A 199 -7.39 16.44 8.24
C TYR A 199 -6.37 17.60 8.15
N THR A 200 -5.10 17.30 7.85
CA THR A 200 -4.01 18.28 7.93
C THR A 200 -3.12 18.29 6.67
N PHE A 201 -3.46 17.54 5.63
CA PHE A 201 -2.65 17.39 4.41
C PHE A 201 -2.36 18.72 3.68
N ALA A 202 -3.23 19.71 3.86
CA ALA A 202 -3.12 21.03 3.22
C ALA A 202 -2.26 22.03 4.04
N GLU A 203 -1.79 21.64 5.22
CA GLU A 203 -0.95 22.50 6.05
C GLU A 203 0.52 22.41 5.59
N ASP A 204 1.14 23.55 5.30
CA ASP A 204 2.53 23.64 4.85
C ASP A 204 3.53 22.97 5.81
N GLU A 205 3.28 23.10 7.12
CA GLU A 205 4.09 22.46 8.15
C GLU A 205 4.06 20.93 8.00
N VAL A 206 2.88 20.35 7.76
CA VAL A 206 2.70 18.91 7.57
C VAL A 206 3.33 18.48 6.25
N PHE A 207 3.15 19.26 5.17
CA PHE A 207 3.81 19.01 3.89
C PHE A 207 5.33 18.96 4.04
N ALA A 208 5.94 19.91 4.76
CA ALA A 208 7.38 19.91 5.02
C ALA A 208 7.80 18.77 5.96
N TYR A 209 7.04 18.50 7.02
CA TYR A 209 7.33 17.42 7.97
C TYR A 209 7.41 16.04 7.29
N MET A 210 6.60 15.80 6.25
CA MET A 210 6.66 14.57 5.47
C MET A 210 8.02 14.31 4.80
N ARG A 211 8.90 15.31 4.66
CA ARG A 211 10.25 15.13 4.09
C ARG A 211 11.23 14.51 5.08
N VAL A 212 10.94 14.56 6.38
CA VAL A 212 11.83 14.04 7.43
C VAL A 212 11.19 12.92 8.26
N ALA A 213 9.87 12.82 8.23
CA ALA A 213 9.12 11.82 9.01
C ALA A 213 7.95 11.19 8.23
N GLY A 214 7.88 11.41 6.92
CA GLY A 214 6.87 10.81 6.04
C GLY A 214 7.32 9.50 5.40
N TYR A 215 6.65 9.12 4.31
CA TYR A 215 6.87 7.85 3.63
C TYR A 215 8.20 7.76 2.85
N ASN A 216 8.76 8.91 2.45
CA ASN A 216 10.05 8.97 1.77
C ASN A 216 10.94 10.07 2.38
N PRO A 217 11.60 9.78 3.51
CA PRO A 217 12.47 10.73 4.19
C PRO A 217 13.90 10.75 3.62
N LEU A 218 14.11 10.24 2.40
CA LEU A 218 15.45 10.04 1.82
C LEU A 218 15.78 11.02 0.69
N MET A 219 14.81 11.82 0.25
CA MET A 219 15.02 12.74 -0.88
C MET A 219 15.57 14.11 -0.49
N ILE A 220 15.32 14.55 0.73
CA ILE A 220 15.72 15.88 1.18
C ILE A 220 17.23 15.91 1.49
N GLN A 221 17.93 16.93 1.01
CA GLN A 221 19.36 17.12 1.23
C GLN A 221 19.65 18.58 1.61
N GLN A 222 20.60 18.80 2.51
CA GLN A 222 21.08 20.15 2.79
C GLN A 222 21.83 20.70 1.58
N VAL A 223 21.60 21.97 1.24
CA VAL A 223 22.30 22.66 0.15
C VAL A 223 22.86 23.99 0.65
N SER A 224 24.03 24.39 0.15
CA SER A 224 24.62 25.70 0.46
C SER A 224 24.17 26.81 -0.50
N SER A 225 23.68 26.43 -1.68
CA SER A 225 23.22 27.32 -2.74
C SER A 225 22.34 26.55 -3.73
N LEU A 226 21.54 27.27 -4.51
CA LEU A 226 20.75 26.70 -5.60
C LEU A 226 21.52 26.77 -6.92
N ASP A 227 21.25 25.83 -7.82
CA ASP A 227 21.79 25.84 -9.19
C ASP A 227 20.81 26.52 -10.16
N GLU A 228 21.24 26.69 -11.42
CA GLU A 228 20.46 27.37 -12.46
C GLU A 228 19.12 26.71 -12.80
N ARG A 229 18.91 25.44 -12.42
CA ARG A 229 17.64 24.74 -12.65
C ARG A 229 16.54 25.25 -11.73
N PHE A 230 16.87 25.89 -10.62
CA PHE A 230 15.90 26.34 -9.64
C PHE A 230 16.16 27.78 -9.18
N PRO A 231 15.81 28.76 -10.03
CA PRO A 231 16.20 30.16 -9.86
C PRO A 231 15.32 30.90 -8.84
N VAL A 232 15.20 30.37 -7.62
CA VAL A 232 14.48 31.03 -6.52
C VAL A 232 15.20 32.33 -6.16
N THR A 233 14.46 33.42 -6.18
CA THR A 233 14.98 34.76 -5.89
C THR A 233 15.00 35.06 -4.40
N GLU A 234 15.84 36.04 -4.00
CA GLU A 234 15.89 36.53 -2.63
C GLU A 234 14.52 37.04 -2.15
N THR A 235 13.79 37.75 -3.03
CA THR A 235 12.45 38.25 -2.72
C THR A 235 11.47 37.11 -2.42
N GLN A 236 11.43 36.06 -3.26
CA GLN A 236 10.56 34.90 -3.03
C GLN A 236 10.90 34.16 -1.74
N TYR A 237 12.19 34.04 -1.41
CA TYR A 237 12.61 33.45 -0.15
C TYR A 237 12.14 34.28 1.06
N GLN A 238 12.34 35.60 1.01
CA GLN A 238 11.98 36.52 2.09
C GLN A 238 10.47 36.65 2.30
N GLU A 239 9.65 36.44 1.26
CA GLU A 239 8.18 36.35 1.40
C GLU A 239 7.75 35.25 2.37
N VAL A 240 8.50 34.14 2.45
CA VAL A 240 8.21 33.02 3.34
C VAL A 240 8.99 33.10 4.65
N MET A 241 10.26 33.50 4.57
CA MET A 241 11.21 33.39 5.68
C MET A 241 11.43 34.69 6.46
N GLY A 242 10.91 35.81 5.95
CA GLY A 242 11.04 37.13 6.54
C GLY A 242 12.18 37.96 5.92
N ASN A 243 11.98 39.28 5.86
CA ASN A 243 12.93 40.24 5.27
C ASN A 243 14.26 40.36 6.04
N ASP A 244 14.34 39.79 7.25
CA ASP A 244 15.51 39.78 8.10
C ASP A 244 16.34 38.48 7.96
N ASP A 245 16.01 37.61 7.02
CA ASP A 245 16.78 36.44 6.61
C ASP A 245 17.21 36.56 5.13
N SER A 246 18.09 35.66 4.68
CA SER A 246 18.43 35.57 3.25
C SER A 246 18.79 34.16 2.78
N LEU A 247 18.63 33.89 1.48
CA LEU A 247 19.03 32.62 0.86
C LEU A 247 20.51 32.28 1.13
N ALA A 248 21.39 33.26 0.89
CA ALA A 248 22.83 33.08 1.06
C ALA A 248 23.22 32.81 2.52
N ALA A 249 22.60 33.51 3.48
CA ALA A 249 22.83 33.26 4.89
C ALA A 249 22.31 31.88 5.31
N ALA A 250 21.09 31.52 4.91
CA ALA A 250 20.50 30.22 5.20
C ALA A 250 21.33 29.05 4.65
N GLY A 251 21.84 29.18 3.43
CA GLY A 251 22.75 28.20 2.83
C GLY A 251 24.07 28.07 3.61
N LYS A 252 24.70 29.19 3.98
CA LYS A 252 25.94 29.19 4.76
C LYS A 252 25.76 28.62 6.17
N GLU A 253 24.60 28.82 6.77
CA GLU A 253 24.24 28.34 8.11
C GLU A 253 23.71 26.90 8.12
N GLY A 254 23.62 26.24 6.95
CA GLY A 254 23.10 24.87 6.84
C GLY A 254 21.60 24.75 7.14
N ARG A 255 20.84 25.82 6.88
CA ARG A 255 19.38 25.89 7.09
C ARG A 255 18.56 25.67 5.82
N LEU A 256 19.21 25.56 4.66
CA LEU A 256 18.57 25.39 3.36
C LEU A 256 18.61 23.92 2.91
N TYR A 257 17.48 23.42 2.43
CA TYR A 257 17.32 22.02 2.04
C TYR A 257 16.54 21.89 0.73
N LEU A 258 16.95 20.96 -0.12
CA LEU A 258 16.36 20.71 -1.43
C LEU A 258 15.89 19.26 -1.50
N ALA A 259 14.67 19.04 -1.98
CA ALA A 259 14.22 17.75 -2.49
C ALA A 259 14.18 17.80 -4.02
N ASP A 260 15.16 17.16 -4.66
CA ASP A 260 15.31 17.13 -6.13
C ASP A 260 14.87 15.76 -6.67
N TYR A 261 13.74 15.73 -7.37
CA TYR A 261 13.17 14.50 -7.95
C TYR A 261 13.64 14.24 -9.38
N LYS A 262 14.82 14.73 -9.78
CA LYS A 262 15.42 14.48 -11.11
C LYS A 262 15.45 13.02 -11.53
N ILE A 263 15.51 12.07 -10.59
CA ILE A 263 15.44 10.63 -10.89
C ILE A 263 14.16 10.22 -11.64
N LEU A 264 13.10 11.03 -11.56
CA LEU A 264 11.85 10.83 -12.28
C LEU A 264 11.81 11.51 -13.65
N GLU A 265 12.85 12.27 -14.03
CA GLU A 265 12.94 12.94 -15.32
C GLU A 265 12.92 11.90 -16.46
N GLY A 266 12.05 12.12 -17.44
CA GLY A 266 11.85 11.18 -18.55
C GLY A 266 11.04 9.93 -18.20
N ALA A 267 10.47 9.82 -16.99
CA ALA A 267 9.58 8.73 -16.63
C ALA A 267 8.38 8.65 -17.60
N LEU A 268 8.09 7.44 -18.09
CA LEU A 268 6.99 7.22 -19.01
C LEU A 268 5.66 7.37 -18.28
N ASN A 269 4.84 8.28 -18.77
CA ASN A 269 3.51 8.50 -18.23
C ASN A 269 2.58 7.34 -18.60
N GLY A 270 1.98 6.70 -17.60
CA GLY A 270 1.05 5.60 -17.83
C GLY A 270 -0.32 6.05 -18.37
N THR A 271 -1.02 5.13 -19.05
CA THR A 271 -2.41 5.32 -19.50
C THR A 271 -3.26 4.16 -18.97
N HIS A 272 -4.35 4.44 -18.25
CA HIS A 272 -5.27 3.39 -17.80
C HIS A 272 -6.65 3.93 -17.39
N PRO A 273 -7.76 3.25 -17.72
CA PRO A 273 -7.92 2.36 -18.88
C PRO A 273 -7.94 3.16 -20.20
N LYS A 274 -8.25 4.46 -20.17
CA LYS A 274 -8.30 5.35 -21.33
C LYS A 274 -7.65 6.72 -21.10
N TYR A 275 -7.38 7.08 -19.84
CA TYR A 275 -6.92 8.41 -19.47
C TYR A 275 -5.41 8.43 -19.27
N GLN A 276 -4.79 9.49 -19.79
CA GLN A 276 -3.39 9.81 -19.59
C GLN A 276 -3.15 10.21 -18.14
N LYS A 277 -2.11 9.64 -17.52
CA LYS A 277 -1.58 10.06 -16.21
C LYS A 277 -0.41 11.01 -16.42
N TYR A 278 -0.02 11.74 -15.37
CA TYR A 278 1.09 12.70 -15.44
C TYR A 278 2.05 12.44 -14.27
N ILE A 279 3.34 12.34 -14.57
CA ILE A 279 4.45 12.26 -13.62
C ILE A 279 5.28 13.52 -13.78
N TYR A 280 5.75 14.04 -12.65
CA TYR A 280 6.57 15.24 -12.57
C TYR A 280 7.92 14.90 -11.93
N ALA A 281 8.95 15.70 -12.24
CA ALA A 281 10.27 15.64 -11.62
C ALA A 281 10.58 16.99 -10.95
N PRO A 282 9.87 17.34 -9.86
CA PRO A 282 9.96 18.67 -9.27
C PRO A 282 11.26 18.92 -8.49
N LEU A 283 11.54 20.20 -8.26
CA LEU A 283 12.45 20.69 -7.24
C LEU A 283 11.65 21.41 -6.16
N ALA A 284 11.87 21.08 -4.90
CA ALA A 284 11.18 21.74 -3.77
C ALA A 284 12.20 22.23 -2.74
N LEU A 285 12.19 23.54 -2.49
CA LEU A 285 13.06 24.22 -1.52
C LEU A 285 12.38 24.25 -0.16
N PHE A 286 13.14 23.94 0.87
CA PHE A 286 12.73 24.06 2.26
C PHE A 286 13.79 24.81 3.05
N ALA A 287 13.37 25.52 4.09
CA ALA A 287 14.29 26.22 4.98
C ALA A 287 13.87 26.10 6.45
N VAL A 288 14.85 26.15 7.34
CA VAL A 288 14.62 26.26 8.79
C VAL A 288 14.82 27.71 9.21
N PRO A 289 13.91 28.29 10.02
CA PRO A 289 14.09 29.63 10.57
C PRO A 289 15.40 29.81 11.36
N LYS A 290 15.93 31.02 11.33
CA LYS A 290 17.19 31.40 11.97
C LYS A 290 17.14 31.36 13.51
N GLY A 291 18.31 31.22 14.13
CA GLY A 291 18.54 31.56 15.54
C GLY A 291 17.67 30.79 16.56
N SER A 292 17.08 31.54 17.49
CA SER A 292 16.24 31.05 18.61
C SER A 292 14.74 31.20 18.32
N ASP A 293 14.32 31.19 17.06
CA ASP A 293 12.89 31.16 16.71
C ASP A 293 12.22 30.02 17.51
N PRO A 294 11.17 30.28 18.30
CA PRO A 294 10.53 29.22 19.09
C PRO A 294 9.92 28.11 18.21
N ASN A 295 9.69 28.38 16.93
CA ASN A 295 9.11 27.48 15.94
C ASN A 295 10.10 27.17 14.80
N ARG A 296 11.27 26.59 15.15
CA ARG A 296 12.27 26.08 14.18
C ARG A 296 11.82 24.81 13.45
N LYS A 297 10.67 24.88 12.80
CA LYS A 297 10.14 23.82 11.95
C LYS A 297 10.56 24.07 10.51
N LEU A 298 10.73 22.99 9.76
CA LEU A 298 11.01 23.06 8.33
C LEU A 298 9.82 23.72 7.61
N ARG A 299 10.08 24.72 6.77
CA ARG A 299 9.05 25.42 5.98
C ARG A 299 9.27 25.16 4.49
N PRO A 300 8.22 24.89 3.70
CA PRO A 300 8.32 24.90 2.25
C PRO A 300 8.48 26.35 1.78
N VAL A 301 9.44 26.61 0.90
CA VAL A 301 9.73 27.97 0.40
C VAL A 301 9.28 28.13 -1.04
N ALA A 302 9.65 27.18 -1.91
CA ALA A 302 9.34 27.25 -3.33
C ALA A 302 9.24 25.84 -3.92
N ILE A 303 8.46 25.68 -4.98
CA ILE A 303 8.35 24.44 -5.74
C ILE A 303 8.35 24.80 -7.22
N GLN A 304 9.20 24.14 -8.00
CA GLN A 304 9.18 24.13 -9.45
C GLN A 304 8.80 22.73 -9.92
N CYS A 305 7.78 22.61 -10.78
CA CYS A 305 7.16 21.33 -11.14
C CYS A 305 8.02 20.44 -12.06
N GLY A 306 9.00 21.01 -12.76
CA GLY A 306 9.94 20.31 -13.63
C GLY A 306 11.38 20.76 -13.44
N GLN A 307 12.30 20.10 -14.15
CA GLN A 307 13.75 20.28 -14.00
C GLN A 307 14.32 21.51 -14.75
N THR A 308 13.57 22.08 -15.68
CA THR A 308 14.01 23.24 -16.49
C THR A 308 13.09 24.42 -16.23
N PRO A 309 13.60 25.56 -15.72
CA PRO A 309 12.77 26.73 -15.44
C PRO A 309 12.23 27.34 -16.74
N GLY A 310 11.05 27.94 -16.69
CA GLY A 310 10.47 28.64 -17.84
C GLY A 310 9.07 29.19 -17.53
N ALA A 311 8.49 29.95 -18.45
CA ALA A 311 7.14 30.50 -18.28
C ALA A 311 6.08 29.40 -18.05
N ASP A 312 6.33 28.21 -18.61
CA ASP A 312 5.45 27.05 -18.56
C ASP A 312 5.76 26.14 -17.34
N ASN A 313 6.82 26.47 -16.59
CA ASN A 313 7.28 25.80 -15.38
C ASN A 313 7.81 26.89 -14.40
N PRO A 314 6.89 27.69 -13.83
CA PRO A 314 7.21 28.89 -13.07
C PRO A 314 7.88 28.61 -11.72
#